data_AF-A0A416EQM7-F1
#
_entry.id   AF-A0A416EQM7-F1
#
_cell.length_a   1.000
_cell.length_b   1.000
_cell.length_c   1.000
_cell.angle_alpha   90.00
_cell.angle_beta   90.00
_cell.angle_gamma   90.00
#
_symmetry.space_group_name_H-M   'P 1'
#
loop_
_entity.id
_entity.type
_entity.pdbx_description
1 polymer ?
#
loop_
_entity_poly.entity_id
_entity_poly.type
_entity_poly.pdbx_seq_one_letter_code
_entity_poly.pdbx_strand_id
1 'polypeptide(L)'
;MLYSIVNDYSHLEPHMNVALVPVKDLNVSEKYSIAGNITVYPKNSLNTEALQGGVLDFDFLEIKNTFYDAAIIAVPATSSQAAFTLGMMPGVKDELIKRILNKTEEIANIFRYIYFNFDGTSGLFQRAGYIEGNLCGFLLYSCAMQSSIFISGKNYISSRTISSSLSIDIAFMRPSIDYLFNAIYRNSTAVSNILKHAFRLYSDILYLPTSTGKFMQAMTLIDYLGNPFEYQKMQKNKTKIAPFSADSRQQYNHICERFKYLTSLKDENGKEIGLRTNIVHNGKSLEDLLFEGYKVNLVLRELQLYICNFINGILDFTDKNDWSCIEIKIQEKYNEIQAIPKGYEGKTECDAVIIIDFDFLNDAIREVYQLYPNYRNKKFDIARFLQLVLKQTDISRPDYQIPVNFVYSKDTAVYNAASAIRLSQYNGLGFQCPDGEISICTLYTANQHSNNLEILLRNCIQEKNYCYNDAAKYTHIVFISDYNQIADDLYMKAINSYKSLILGRLDSQRTKCFGNCTYFDIENLIMTALGIPLHEECTADFFFTETGRYPDA
;
A
#
# COMPACT_ATOMS: atom_id res chain seq x y z
N MET A 1 11.02 8.27 -27.98
CA MET A 1 10.25 7.76 -29.14
C MET A 1 8.78 7.79 -28.75
N LEU A 2 7.91 8.39 -29.56
CA LEU A 2 6.47 8.47 -29.28
C LEU A 2 5.74 7.22 -29.83
N TYR A 3 4.69 6.76 -29.14
CA TYR A 3 3.88 5.60 -29.54
C TYR A 3 2.77 6.00 -30.51
N SER A 4 2.46 5.13 -31.49
CA SER A 4 1.45 5.38 -32.52
C SER A 4 0.21 4.52 -32.31
N ILE A 5 -0.94 5.17 -32.03
CA ILE A 5 -2.25 4.51 -31.95
C ILE A 5 -2.58 3.80 -33.27
N VAL A 6 -2.22 4.40 -34.41
CA VAL A 6 -2.49 3.84 -35.75
C VAL A 6 -1.84 2.47 -35.91
N ASN A 7 -0.59 2.33 -35.47
CA ASN A 7 0.16 1.09 -35.59
C ASN A 7 -0.30 0.06 -34.56
N ASP A 8 -0.55 0.50 -33.32
CA ASP A 8 -0.94 -0.40 -32.24
C ASP A 8 -2.34 -1.02 -32.47
N TYR A 9 -3.22 -0.32 -33.19
CA TYR A 9 -4.61 -0.72 -33.43
C TYR A 9 -4.96 -0.98 -34.91
N SER A 10 -3.95 -1.18 -35.77
CA SER A 10 -4.16 -1.49 -37.20
C SER A 10 -4.85 -2.84 -37.44
N HIS A 11 -4.88 -3.70 -36.42
CA HIS A 11 -5.48 -5.03 -36.47
C HIS A 11 -6.99 -5.03 -36.19
N LEU A 12 -7.56 -3.91 -35.71
CA LEU A 12 -8.99 -3.81 -35.44
C LEU A 12 -9.81 -3.76 -36.74
N GLU A 13 -11.05 -4.27 -36.67
CA GLU A 13 -11.97 -4.21 -37.79
C GLU A 13 -12.32 -2.75 -38.15
N PRO A 14 -12.57 -2.41 -39.43
CA PRO A 14 -12.75 -1.01 -39.88
C PRO A 14 -13.89 -0.23 -39.21
N HIS A 15 -14.86 -0.91 -38.60
CA HIS A 15 -15.98 -0.30 -37.89
C HIS A 15 -15.72 -0.13 -36.39
N MET A 16 -14.59 -0.64 -35.87
CA MET A 16 -14.17 -0.44 -34.50
C MET A 16 -13.39 0.87 -34.37
N ASN A 17 -13.63 1.54 -33.25
CA ASN A 17 -12.92 2.74 -32.84
C ASN A 17 -12.11 2.45 -31.58
N VAL A 18 -11.21 3.35 -31.21
CA VAL A 18 -10.41 3.26 -30.00
C VAL A 18 -10.74 4.46 -29.13
N ALA A 19 -11.20 4.21 -27.90
CA ALA A 19 -11.35 5.26 -26.91
C ALA A 19 -10.04 5.42 -26.14
N LEU A 20 -9.46 6.61 -26.18
CA LEU A 20 -8.28 7.01 -25.44
C LEU A 20 -8.73 7.75 -24.19
N VAL A 21 -8.66 7.09 -23.04
CA VAL A 21 -9.21 7.60 -21.79
C VAL A 21 -8.07 8.03 -20.86
N PRO A 22 -8.05 9.30 -20.40
CA PRO A 22 -7.03 9.78 -19.49
C PRO A 22 -7.26 9.25 -18.08
N VAL A 23 -6.19 8.88 -17.40
CA VAL A 23 -6.18 8.52 -15.99
C VAL A 23 -5.14 9.39 -15.30
N LYS A 24 -5.62 10.53 -14.79
CA LYS A 24 -4.76 11.54 -14.15
C LYS A 24 -4.10 10.97 -12.90
N ASP A 25 -2.84 11.37 -12.68
CA ASP A 25 -1.96 10.95 -11.59
C ASP A 25 -1.53 9.47 -11.64
N LEU A 26 -1.90 8.72 -12.68
CA LEU A 26 -1.30 7.42 -12.99
C LEU A 26 -0.15 7.61 -13.98
N ASN A 27 0.98 6.94 -13.72
CA ASN A 27 2.11 6.87 -14.62
C ASN A 27 2.67 5.44 -14.69
N VAL A 28 3.05 5.01 -15.89
CA VAL A 28 3.68 3.70 -16.14
C VAL A 28 5.03 3.92 -16.81
N SER A 29 6.03 3.09 -16.48
CA SER A 29 7.41 3.26 -16.98
C SER A 29 7.54 3.05 -18.50
N GLU A 30 6.69 2.18 -19.07
CA GLU A 30 6.69 1.83 -20.49
C GLU A 30 5.26 1.52 -20.99
N LYS A 31 5.08 1.46 -22.31
CA LYS A 31 3.82 1.01 -22.93
C LYS A 31 3.54 -0.44 -22.54
N TYR A 32 2.32 -0.70 -22.13
CA TYR A 32 1.89 -2.04 -21.70
C TYR A 32 0.59 -2.45 -22.38
N SER A 33 0.58 -3.63 -22.97
CA SER A 33 -0.60 -4.20 -23.66
C SER A 33 -1.23 -5.31 -22.83
N ILE A 34 -2.54 -5.19 -22.60
CA ILE A 34 -3.37 -6.11 -21.83
C ILE A 34 -4.28 -6.86 -22.79
N ALA A 35 -4.24 -8.20 -22.73
CA ALA A 35 -5.11 -9.07 -23.53
C ALA A 35 -5.13 -8.77 -25.05
N GLY A 36 -4.07 -8.15 -25.58
CA GLY A 36 -3.88 -7.86 -27.01
C GLY A 36 -4.68 -6.68 -27.57
N ASN A 37 -5.68 -6.15 -26.87
CA ASN A 37 -6.55 -5.09 -27.40
C ASN A 37 -6.72 -3.87 -26.47
N ILE A 38 -6.19 -3.91 -25.26
CA ILE A 38 -6.14 -2.77 -24.35
C ILE A 38 -4.68 -2.35 -24.22
N THR A 39 -4.41 -1.05 -24.29
CA THR A 39 -3.05 -0.53 -24.16
C THR A 39 -3.01 0.60 -23.16
N VAL A 40 -2.05 0.55 -22.24
CA VAL A 40 -1.75 1.62 -21.29
C VAL A 40 -0.50 2.34 -21.76
N TYR A 41 -0.64 3.64 -22.02
CA TYR A 41 0.44 4.51 -22.45
C TYR A 41 0.93 5.38 -21.29
N PRO A 42 2.26 5.52 -21.10
CA PRO A 42 2.82 6.52 -20.21
C PRO A 42 2.32 7.94 -20.53
N LYS A 43 2.31 8.83 -19.53
CA LYS A 43 1.99 10.25 -19.77
C LYS A 43 2.93 10.87 -20.80
N ASN A 44 2.42 11.78 -21.62
CA ASN A 44 3.19 12.49 -22.67
C ASN A 44 3.94 11.57 -23.67
N SER A 45 3.49 10.32 -23.87
CA SER A 45 4.20 9.36 -24.73
C SER A 45 3.52 9.06 -26.08
N LEU A 46 2.29 9.53 -26.30
CA LEU A 46 1.56 9.31 -27.54
C LEU A 46 1.97 10.29 -28.64
N ASN A 47 2.06 9.80 -29.87
CA ASN A 47 2.19 10.65 -31.05
C ASN A 47 0.84 11.32 -31.34
N THR A 48 0.73 12.59 -30.96
CA THR A 48 -0.53 13.36 -31.12
C THR A 48 -0.77 13.86 -32.55
N GLU A 49 0.24 13.88 -33.42
CA GLU A 49 0.08 14.32 -34.82
C GLU A 49 -0.86 13.37 -35.57
N ALA A 50 -0.72 12.06 -35.31
CA ALA A 50 -1.56 11.02 -35.91
C ALA A 50 -3.03 11.05 -35.44
N LEU A 51 -3.34 11.82 -34.39
CA LEU A 51 -4.69 11.93 -33.82
C LEU A 51 -5.45 13.17 -34.30
N GLN A 52 -4.76 14.14 -34.91
CA GLN A 52 -5.33 15.46 -35.20
C GLN A 52 -6.33 15.48 -36.37
N GLY A 53 -6.37 14.46 -37.23
CA GLY A 53 -7.39 14.34 -38.29
C GLY A 53 -7.58 15.61 -39.16
N GLY A 54 -8.68 15.67 -39.92
CA GLY A 54 -9.05 16.84 -40.72
C GLY A 54 -9.98 17.85 -40.04
N VAL A 55 -10.51 17.53 -38.85
CA VAL A 55 -11.48 18.35 -38.11
C VAL A 55 -10.87 18.73 -36.76
N LEU A 56 -10.66 20.04 -36.56
CA LEU A 56 -10.15 20.60 -35.30
C LEU A 56 -11.28 20.71 -34.27
N ASP A 57 -11.11 20.04 -33.14
CA ASP A 57 -11.98 20.18 -31.96
C ASP A 57 -11.39 21.26 -31.03
N PHE A 58 -11.95 22.48 -31.11
CA PHE A 58 -11.44 23.62 -30.35
C PHE A 58 -11.56 23.43 -28.84
N ASP A 59 -12.63 22.77 -28.38
CA ASP A 59 -12.82 22.47 -26.96
C ASP A 59 -11.72 21.52 -26.46
N PHE A 60 -11.29 20.56 -27.29
CA PHE A 60 -10.17 19.70 -26.96
C PHE A 60 -8.82 20.43 -26.99
N LEU A 61 -8.62 21.37 -27.91
CA LEU A 61 -7.35 22.11 -28.02
C LEU A 61 -7.02 22.86 -26.73
N GLU A 62 -8.03 23.42 -26.04
CA GLU A 62 -7.85 24.13 -24.77
C GLU A 62 -7.35 23.21 -23.65
N ILE A 63 -7.81 21.96 -23.62
CA ILE A 63 -7.47 20.99 -22.56
C ILE A 63 -6.39 19.98 -22.95
N LYS A 64 -5.86 20.04 -24.18
CA LYS A 64 -4.96 19.03 -24.77
C LYS A 64 -3.78 18.71 -23.86
N ASN A 65 -3.13 19.73 -23.30
CA ASN A 65 -1.97 19.56 -22.44
C ASN A 65 -2.34 18.84 -21.13
N THR A 66 -3.43 19.25 -20.49
CA THR A 66 -3.97 18.60 -19.27
C THR A 66 -4.36 17.15 -19.54
N PHE A 67 -4.92 16.86 -20.72
CA PHE A 67 -5.34 15.52 -21.12
C PHE A 67 -4.15 14.56 -21.30
N TYR A 68 -3.06 15.02 -21.93
CA TYR A 68 -1.89 14.19 -22.19
C TYR A 68 -0.88 14.15 -21.04
N ASP A 69 -1.00 15.04 -20.05
CA ASP A 69 -0.32 14.92 -18.74
C ASP A 69 -1.01 13.89 -17.82
N ALA A 70 -1.48 12.79 -18.41
CA ALA A 70 -2.06 11.64 -17.75
C ALA A 70 -1.64 10.37 -18.49
N ALA A 71 -1.57 9.24 -17.80
CA ALA A 71 -1.53 7.96 -18.50
C ALA A 71 -2.81 7.79 -19.33
N ILE A 72 -2.69 7.24 -20.53
CA ILE A 72 -3.84 6.98 -21.40
C ILE A 72 -4.11 5.49 -21.43
N ILE A 73 -5.31 5.09 -21.04
CA ILE A 73 -5.80 3.73 -21.25
C ILE A 73 -6.63 3.73 -22.54
N ALA A 74 -6.12 3.06 -23.56
CA ALA A 74 -6.77 2.87 -24.83
C ALA A 74 -7.58 1.57 -24.82
N VAL A 75 -8.88 1.68 -25.11
CA VAL A 75 -9.81 0.53 -25.15
C VAL A 75 -10.59 0.48 -26.46
N PRO A 76 -10.89 -0.71 -27.01
CA PRO A 76 -11.74 -0.82 -28.19
C PRO A 76 -13.15 -0.37 -27.85
N ALA A 77 -13.75 0.38 -28.77
CA ALA A 77 -15.06 0.99 -28.67
C ALA A 77 -15.86 0.78 -29.96
N THR A 78 -17.15 0.49 -29.82
CA THR A 78 -18.09 0.46 -30.94
C THR A 78 -18.90 1.75 -30.95
N SER A 79 -18.89 2.46 -32.07
CA SER A 79 -19.75 3.62 -32.32
C SER A 79 -19.99 3.78 -33.82
N SER A 80 -21.08 4.47 -34.18
CA SER A 80 -21.38 4.76 -35.59
C SER A 80 -20.31 5.68 -36.18
N GLN A 81 -19.84 5.39 -37.40
CA GLN A 81 -18.96 6.29 -38.15
C GLN A 81 -19.61 7.66 -38.38
N ALA A 82 -20.95 7.73 -38.43
CA ALA A 82 -21.67 9.00 -38.51
C ALA A 82 -21.37 9.93 -37.32
N ALA A 83 -20.89 9.42 -36.18
CA ALA A 83 -20.46 10.23 -35.05
C ALA A 83 -19.35 11.23 -35.42
N PHE A 84 -18.48 10.86 -36.38
CA PHE A 84 -17.33 11.66 -36.79
C PHE A 84 -17.69 12.71 -37.86
N THR A 85 -18.84 12.59 -38.50
CA THR A 85 -19.27 13.50 -39.59
C THR A 85 -20.50 14.32 -39.24
N LEU A 86 -21.47 13.74 -38.53
CA LEU A 86 -22.76 14.34 -38.20
C LEU A 86 -22.91 14.64 -36.70
N GLY A 87 -21.94 14.25 -35.88
CA GLY A 87 -22.02 14.31 -34.43
C GLY A 87 -22.86 13.18 -33.83
N MET A 88 -23.00 13.18 -32.50
CA MET A 88 -23.75 12.18 -31.75
C MET A 88 -24.99 12.75 -31.09
N MET A 89 -26.09 11.99 -31.15
CA MET A 89 -27.30 12.29 -30.38
C MET A 89 -26.99 12.26 -28.87
N PRO A 90 -27.58 13.15 -28.04
CA PRO A 90 -27.26 13.27 -26.63
C PRO A 90 -27.37 11.96 -25.82
N GLY A 91 -28.42 11.16 -26.04
CA GLY A 91 -28.61 9.88 -25.35
C GLY A 91 -27.56 8.83 -25.72
N VAL A 92 -27.18 8.77 -27.00
CA VAL A 92 -26.11 7.86 -27.48
C VAL A 92 -24.75 8.29 -26.93
N LYS A 93 -24.50 9.60 -26.86
CA LYS A 93 -23.29 10.16 -26.24
C LYS A 93 -23.21 9.81 -24.75
N ASP A 94 -24.30 9.99 -24.00
CA ASP A 94 -24.37 9.66 -22.56
C ASP A 94 -24.10 8.17 -22.30
N GLU A 95 -24.73 7.28 -23.07
CA GLU A 95 -24.52 5.84 -22.96
C GLU A 95 -23.06 5.46 -23.30
N LEU A 96 -22.50 6.03 -24.37
CA LEU A 96 -21.12 5.79 -24.76
C LEU A 96 -20.15 6.25 -23.66
N ILE A 97 -20.36 7.42 -23.07
CA ILE A 97 -19.54 7.92 -21.95
C ILE A 97 -19.56 6.93 -20.80
N LYS A 98 -20.75 6.58 -20.31
CA LYS A 98 -20.89 5.63 -19.19
C LYS A 98 -20.20 4.30 -19.48
N ARG A 99 -20.41 3.75 -20.68
CA ARG A 99 -19.83 2.47 -21.08
C ARG A 99 -18.30 2.50 -21.15
N ILE A 100 -17.73 3.51 -21.78
CA ILE A 100 -16.26 3.64 -21.95
C ILE A 100 -15.57 3.95 -20.63
N LEU A 101 -16.11 4.88 -19.84
CA LEU A 101 -15.55 5.23 -18.54
C LEU A 101 -15.62 4.03 -17.59
N ASN A 102 -16.75 3.31 -17.52
CA ASN A 102 -16.87 2.10 -16.70
C ASN A 102 -15.87 1.01 -17.14
N LYS A 103 -15.78 0.71 -18.44
CA LYS A 103 -14.82 -0.28 -18.96
C LYS A 103 -13.37 0.07 -18.61
N THR A 104 -13.03 1.35 -18.68
CA THR A 104 -11.68 1.83 -18.33
C THR A 104 -11.45 1.80 -16.82
N GLU A 105 -12.47 2.16 -16.05
CA GLU A 105 -12.43 2.15 -14.59
C GLU A 105 -12.24 0.73 -14.04
N GLU A 106 -12.82 -0.29 -14.67
CA GLU A 106 -12.55 -1.69 -14.31
C GLU A 106 -11.05 -2.02 -14.45
N ILE A 107 -10.37 -1.52 -15.50
CA ILE A 107 -8.92 -1.74 -15.72
C ILE A 107 -8.13 -1.01 -14.64
N ALA A 108 -8.50 0.24 -14.34
CA ALA A 108 -7.92 1.04 -13.27
C ALA A 108 -8.08 0.37 -11.89
N ASN A 109 -9.20 -0.30 -11.62
CA ASN A 109 -9.46 -0.98 -10.34
C ASN A 109 -8.42 -2.09 -10.03
N ILE A 110 -7.88 -2.77 -11.05
CA ILE A 110 -6.79 -3.74 -10.84
C ILE A 110 -5.54 -3.05 -10.31
N PHE A 111 -5.14 -1.93 -10.94
CA PHE A 111 -4.00 -1.16 -10.45
C PHE A 111 -4.26 -0.68 -9.02
N ARG A 112 -5.47 -0.21 -8.72
CA ARG A 112 -5.78 0.23 -7.35
C ARG A 112 -5.70 -0.91 -6.34
N TYR A 113 -6.16 -2.10 -6.70
CA TYR A 113 -6.06 -3.28 -5.84
C TYR A 113 -4.61 -3.69 -5.58
N ILE A 114 -3.71 -3.57 -6.56
CA ILE A 114 -2.29 -3.90 -6.38
C ILE A 114 -1.57 -2.87 -5.50
N TYR A 115 -1.87 -1.58 -5.63
CA TYR A 115 -1.01 -0.50 -5.11
C TYR A 115 -1.52 0.23 -3.87
N PHE A 116 -2.82 0.18 -3.55
CA PHE A 116 -3.36 0.99 -2.45
C PHE A 116 -3.89 0.18 -1.29
N ASN A 117 -3.96 0.83 -0.14
CA ASN A 117 -4.50 0.31 1.10
C ASN A 117 -5.59 1.24 1.63
N PHE A 118 -6.50 0.73 2.45
CA PHE A 118 -7.61 1.52 3.01
C PHE A 118 -7.12 2.61 3.96
N ASP A 119 -6.04 2.36 4.68
CA ASP A 119 -5.36 3.28 5.60
C ASP A 119 -4.29 4.16 4.92
N GLY A 120 -4.10 4.07 3.60
CA GLY A 120 -3.07 4.83 2.88
C GLY A 120 -3.40 5.08 1.40
N THR A 121 -3.72 6.33 1.07
CA THR A 121 -4.22 6.74 -0.27
C THR A 121 -3.48 7.94 -0.86
N SER A 122 -2.24 8.21 -0.45
CA SER A 122 -1.50 9.42 -0.86
C SER A 122 -1.19 9.46 -2.37
N GLY A 123 -0.86 8.30 -2.95
CA GLY A 123 -0.66 8.16 -4.40
C GLY A 123 -1.94 7.86 -5.20
N LEU A 124 -3.14 7.92 -4.59
CA LEU A 124 -4.38 7.45 -5.24
C LEU A 124 -4.73 8.32 -6.45
N PHE A 125 -4.56 7.73 -7.62
CA PHE A 125 -4.82 8.40 -8.89
C PHE A 125 -6.32 8.62 -9.15
N GLN A 126 -6.68 9.48 -10.11
CA GLN A 126 -8.08 9.86 -10.35
C GLN A 126 -8.90 8.73 -10.99
N ARG A 127 -10.24 8.90 -11.01
CA ARG A 127 -11.13 8.02 -11.79
C ARG A 127 -10.85 8.16 -13.30
N ALA A 128 -11.04 7.08 -14.04
CA ALA A 128 -10.86 7.08 -15.48
C ALA A 128 -11.73 8.13 -16.17
N GLY A 129 -11.12 8.92 -17.05
CA GLY A 129 -11.77 10.00 -17.79
C GLY A 129 -11.77 11.36 -17.10
N TYR A 130 -11.24 11.47 -15.87
CA TYR A 130 -11.12 12.76 -15.20
C TYR A 130 -10.08 13.64 -15.91
N ILE A 131 -10.42 14.92 -16.13
CA ILE A 131 -9.53 15.89 -16.77
C ILE A 131 -9.27 17.05 -15.81
N GLU A 132 -10.28 17.88 -15.54
CA GLU A 132 -10.21 19.01 -14.63
C GLU A 132 -11.59 19.43 -14.13
N GLY A 133 -11.67 20.01 -12.93
CA GLY A 133 -12.94 20.49 -12.37
C GLY A 133 -14.01 19.40 -12.37
N ASN A 134 -15.12 19.62 -13.07
CA ASN A 134 -16.18 18.63 -13.28
C ASN A 134 -16.19 18.03 -14.69
N LEU A 135 -15.21 18.37 -15.52
CA LEU A 135 -15.06 17.89 -16.88
C LEU A 135 -14.45 16.48 -16.87
N CYS A 136 -15.10 15.60 -17.61
CA CYS A 136 -14.60 14.27 -17.88
C CYS A 136 -14.81 13.93 -19.36
N GLY A 137 -13.98 13.06 -19.92
CA GLY A 137 -14.11 12.66 -21.30
C GLY A 137 -13.00 11.76 -21.78
N PHE A 138 -12.99 11.53 -23.09
CA PHE A 138 -12.00 10.72 -23.80
C PHE A 138 -11.95 11.14 -25.26
N LEU A 139 -10.85 10.85 -25.95
CA LEU A 139 -10.80 10.94 -27.40
C LEU A 139 -11.30 9.63 -28.00
N LEU A 140 -12.23 9.70 -28.93
CA LEU A 140 -12.65 8.56 -29.72
C LEU A 140 -11.96 8.62 -31.07
N TYR A 141 -11.06 7.70 -31.35
CA TYR A 141 -10.28 7.63 -32.58
C TYR A 141 -10.84 6.56 -33.53
N SER A 142 -11.04 6.93 -34.79
CA SER A 142 -11.41 5.98 -35.85
C SER A 142 -10.20 5.61 -36.68
N CYS A 143 -9.82 4.33 -36.68
CA CYS A 143 -8.74 3.82 -37.53
C CYS A 143 -9.07 3.96 -39.02
N ALA A 144 -10.34 3.81 -39.41
CA ALA A 144 -10.78 3.89 -40.80
C ALA A 144 -10.74 5.33 -41.33
N MET A 145 -11.13 6.32 -40.52
CA MET A 145 -11.15 7.73 -40.92
C MET A 145 -9.85 8.48 -40.59
N GLN A 146 -8.96 7.86 -39.80
CA GLN A 146 -7.76 8.51 -39.25
C GLN A 146 -8.07 9.85 -38.56
N SER A 147 -9.18 9.89 -37.82
CA SER A 147 -9.69 11.09 -37.16
C SER A 147 -10.11 10.78 -35.74
N SER A 148 -9.97 11.76 -34.85
CA SER A 148 -10.52 11.69 -33.49
C SER A 148 -11.59 12.75 -33.24
N ILE A 149 -12.51 12.46 -32.34
CA ILE A 149 -13.48 13.42 -31.79
C ILE A 149 -13.39 13.39 -30.27
N PHE A 150 -13.52 14.55 -29.61
CA PHE A 150 -13.52 14.60 -28.16
C PHE A 150 -14.92 14.39 -27.60
N ILE A 151 -15.07 13.32 -26.82
CA ILE A 151 -16.33 12.97 -26.18
C ILE A 151 -16.26 13.34 -24.72
N SER A 152 -16.95 14.41 -24.37
CA SER A 152 -16.91 14.99 -23.03
C SER A 152 -18.29 15.14 -22.39
N GLY A 153 -18.29 15.18 -21.07
CA GLY A 153 -19.46 15.40 -20.23
C GLY A 153 -19.06 16.04 -18.90
N LYS A 154 -20.07 16.44 -18.11
CA LYS A 154 -19.87 16.99 -16.76
C LYS A 154 -20.49 16.07 -15.73
N ASN A 155 -19.86 15.97 -14.56
CA ASN A 155 -20.36 15.25 -13.38
C ASN A 155 -20.52 13.73 -13.53
N TYR A 156 -19.89 13.08 -14.53
CA TYR A 156 -19.83 11.60 -14.55
C TYR A 156 -18.84 11.05 -13.52
N ILE A 157 -17.95 11.90 -13.01
CA ILE A 157 -16.95 11.59 -12.00
C ILE A 157 -17.13 12.59 -10.85
N SER A 158 -17.45 12.08 -9.66
CA SER A 158 -17.73 12.88 -8.47
C SER A 158 -16.61 12.83 -7.42
N SER A 159 -15.79 11.78 -7.41
CA SER A 159 -14.66 11.64 -6.49
C SER A 159 -13.42 12.34 -7.05
N ARG A 160 -12.88 13.31 -6.30
CA ARG A 160 -11.60 13.95 -6.59
C ARG A 160 -10.59 13.56 -5.52
N THR A 161 -9.40 13.16 -5.93
CA THR A 161 -8.26 12.97 -5.02
C THR A 161 -7.27 14.12 -5.15
N ILE A 162 -6.50 14.37 -4.10
CA ILE A 162 -5.28 15.17 -4.17
C ILE A 162 -4.17 14.14 -3.96
N SER A 163 -3.35 13.90 -4.98
CA SER A 163 -2.37 12.80 -4.94
C SER A 163 -0.98 13.23 -5.39
N SER A 164 0.05 12.53 -4.91
CA SER A 164 1.45 12.70 -5.32
C SER A 164 1.81 11.95 -6.61
N SER A 165 0.80 11.37 -7.28
CA SER A 165 0.90 10.46 -8.43
C SER A 165 1.50 9.08 -8.14
N LEU A 166 0.96 8.05 -8.81
CA LEU A 166 1.46 6.68 -8.77
C LEU A 166 2.35 6.42 -9.98
N SER A 167 3.60 6.04 -9.75
CA SER A 167 4.51 5.57 -10.81
C SER A 167 4.71 4.06 -10.71
N ILE A 168 4.34 3.35 -11.78
CA ILE A 168 4.43 1.90 -11.88
C ILE A 168 5.59 1.51 -12.79
N ASP A 169 6.51 0.70 -12.27
CA ASP A 169 7.47 0.01 -13.11
C ASP A 169 6.85 -1.27 -13.71
N ILE A 170 6.47 -1.19 -14.98
CA ILE A 170 5.83 -2.30 -15.69
C ILE A 170 6.76 -3.50 -15.82
N ALA A 171 8.07 -3.31 -16.03
CA ALA A 171 8.99 -4.42 -16.21
C ALA A 171 9.03 -5.33 -14.98
N PHE A 172 9.01 -4.72 -13.79
CA PHE A 172 8.98 -5.43 -12.52
C PHE A 172 7.59 -6.03 -12.21
N MET A 173 6.52 -5.31 -12.57
CA MET A 173 5.17 -5.62 -12.08
C MET A 173 4.30 -6.41 -13.06
N ARG A 174 4.77 -6.59 -14.30
CA ARG A 174 4.09 -7.34 -15.35
C ARG A 174 3.53 -8.70 -14.88
N PRO A 175 4.25 -9.56 -14.14
CA PRO A 175 3.71 -10.85 -13.72
C PRO A 175 2.44 -10.73 -12.85
N SER A 176 2.44 -9.83 -11.87
CA SER A 176 1.28 -9.63 -10.98
C SER A 176 0.10 -9.01 -11.72
N ILE A 177 0.39 -8.06 -12.61
CA ILE A 177 -0.63 -7.38 -13.43
C ILE A 177 -1.26 -8.41 -14.41
N ASP A 178 -0.43 -9.15 -15.15
CA ASP A 178 -0.87 -10.17 -16.10
C ASP A 178 -1.71 -11.26 -15.42
N TYR A 179 -1.31 -11.73 -14.23
CA TYR A 179 -2.06 -12.75 -13.49
C TYR A 179 -3.50 -12.28 -13.20
N LEU A 180 -3.66 -11.09 -12.61
CA LEU A 180 -5.00 -10.55 -12.33
C LEU A 180 -5.79 -10.29 -13.60
N PHE A 181 -5.20 -9.68 -14.62
CA PHE A 181 -5.90 -9.43 -15.87
C PHE A 181 -6.33 -10.74 -16.56
N ASN A 182 -5.48 -11.76 -16.54
CA ASN A 182 -5.82 -13.07 -17.10
C ASN A 182 -6.96 -13.73 -16.33
N ALA A 183 -6.93 -13.69 -15.00
CA ALA A 183 -8.00 -14.23 -14.16
C ALA A 183 -9.33 -13.51 -14.42
N ILE A 184 -9.32 -12.18 -14.46
CA ILE A 184 -10.54 -11.37 -14.44
C ILE A 184 -11.12 -11.11 -15.83
N TYR A 185 -10.28 -10.87 -16.85
CA TYR A 185 -10.71 -10.35 -18.16
C TYR A 185 -10.71 -11.36 -19.30
N ARG A 186 -9.95 -12.46 -19.21
CA ARG A 186 -10.10 -13.55 -20.19
C ARG A 186 -11.39 -14.35 -19.98
N ASN A 187 -11.98 -14.23 -18.78
CA ASN A 187 -13.18 -14.93 -18.38
C ASN A 187 -14.38 -13.96 -18.33
N SER A 188 -15.55 -14.44 -18.74
CA SER A 188 -16.84 -13.76 -18.58
C SER A 188 -17.83 -14.66 -17.86
N THR A 189 -17.35 -15.29 -16.79
CA THR A 189 -18.07 -16.24 -15.96
C THR A 189 -18.72 -15.56 -14.76
N ALA A 190 -19.63 -16.27 -14.08
CA ALA A 190 -20.24 -15.77 -12.84
C ALA A 190 -19.19 -15.33 -11.79
N VAL A 191 -18.18 -16.17 -11.52
CA VAL A 191 -17.13 -15.87 -10.52
C VAL A 191 -16.30 -14.66 -10.95
N SER A 192 -15.90 -14.58 -12.23
CA SER A 192 -15.15 -13.42 -12.73
C SER A 192 -15.93 -12.10 -12.61
N ASN A 193 -17.25 -12.12 -12.84
CA ASN A 193 -18.11 -10.94 -12.72
C ASN A 193 -18.28 -10.51 -11.25
N ILE A 194 -18.36 -11.48 -10.33
CA ILE A 194 -18.38 -11.20 -8.88
C ILE A 194 -17.07 -10.51 -8.45
N LEU A 195 -15.93 -11.01 -8.93
CA LEU A 195 -14.63 -10.39 -8.63
C LEU A 195 -14.47 -9.00 -9.26
N LYS A 196 -14.94 -8.76 -10.49
CA LYS A 196 -14.99 -7.39 -11.08
C LYS A 196 -15.76 -6.43 -10.18
N HIS A 197 -16.91 -6.86 -9.67
CA HIS A 197 -17.69 -6.07 -8.73
C HIS A 197 -16.96 -5.85 -7.40
N ALA A 198 -16.28 -6.87 -6.88
CA ALA A 198 -15.48 -6.76 -5.66
C ALA A 198 -14.33 -5.74 -5.83
N PHE A 199 -13.60 -5.74 -6.95
CA PHE A 199 -12.56 -4.75 -7.23
C PHE A 199 -13.11 -3.33 -7.38
N ARG A 200 -14.32 -3.19 -7.93
CA ARG A 200 -15.02 -1.91 -7.97
C ARG A 200 -15.33 -1.40 -6.56
N LEU A 201 -15.95 -2.24 -5.72
CA LEU A 201 -16.26 -1.89 -4.32
C LEU A 201 -14.98 -1.60 -3.52
N TYR A 202 -13.91 -2.38 -3.73
CA TYR A 202 -12.59 -2.13 -3.15
C TYR A 202 -12.09 -0.73 -3.51
N SER A 203 -12.16 -0.37 -4.79
CA SER A 203 -11.75 0.95 -5.27
C SER A 203 -12.63 2.06 -4.70
N ASP A 204 -13.95 1.83 -4.60
CA ASP A 204 -14.88 2.80 -4.00
C ASP A 204 -14.53 3.09 -2.54
N ILE A 205 -14.10 2.09 -1.77
CA ILE A 205 -13.60 2.29 -0.39
C ILE A 205 -12.43 3.27 -0.36
N LEU A 206 -11.47 3.15 -1.28
CA LEU A 206 -10.29 4.03 -1.32
C LEU A 206 -10.65 5.51 -1.52
N TYR A 207 -11.72 5.80 -2.25
CA TYR A 207 -12.19 7.17 -2.51
C TYR A 207 -13.07 7.76 -1.41
N LEU A 208 -13.41 7.00 -0.36
CA LEU A 208 -14.20 7.53 0.75
C LEU A 208 -13.36 8.46 1.64
N PRO A 209 -13.88 9.64 1.99
CA PRO A 209 -13.10 10.66 2.69
C PRO A 209 -12.94 10.41 4.20
N THR A 210 -13.77 9.55 4.80
CA THR A 210 -13.79 9.30 6.25
C THR A 210 -13.49 7.84 6.56
N SER A 211 -12.79 7.58 7.68
CA SER A 211 -12.49 6.21 8.12
C SER A 211 -13.77 5.45 8.46
N THR A 212 -14.75 6.14 9.05
CA THR A 212 -16.11 5.59 9.25
C THR A 212 -16.74 5.12 7.94
N GLY A 213 -16.66 5.92 6.88
CA GLY A 213 -17.16 5.55 5.55
C GLY A 213 -16.44 4.33 5.00
N LYS A 214 -15.10 4.35 5.05
CA LYS A 214 -14.24 3.23 4.62
C LYS A 214 -14.60 1.94 5.35
N PHE A 215 -14.74 2.00 6.67
CA PHE A 215 -15.14 0.87 7.51
C PHE A 215 -16.51 0.31 7.09
N MET A 216 -17.52 1.16 6.95
CA MET A 216 -18.88 0.71 6.59
C MET A 216 -18.91 0.07 5.20
N GLN A 217 -18.20 0.65 4.24
CA GLN A 217 -18.14 0.10 2.88
C GLN A 217 -17.31 -1.19 2.81
N ALA A 218 -16.24 -1.32 3.61
CA ALA A 218 -15.49 -2.56 3.77
C ALA A 218 -16.36 -3.68 4.37
N MET A 219 -17.19 -3.37 5.38
CA MET A 219 -18.15 -4.33 5.93
C MET A 219 -19.20 -4.78 4.90
N THR A 220 -19.68 -3.87 4.05
CA THR A 220 -20.56 -4.21 2.93
C THR A 220 -19.85 -5.12 1.90
N LEU A 221 -18.57 -4.89 1.60
CA LEU A 221 -17.79 -5.75 0.72
C LEU A 221 -17.59 -7.15 1.32
N ILE A 222 -17.34 -7.26 2.63
CA ILE A 222 -17.30 -8.55 3.34
C ILE A 222 -18.64 -9.27 3.24
N ASP A 223 -19.76 -8.55 3.43
CA ASP A 223 -21.10 -9.13 3.29
C ASP A 223 -21.33 -9.67 1.86
N TYR A 224 -20.93 -8.90 0.84
CA TYR A 224 -21.01 -9.28 -0.56
C TYR A 224 -20.14 -10.51 -0.90
N LEU A 225 -18.90 -10.56 -0.42
CA LEU A 225 -18.02 -11.71 -0.65
C LEU A 225 -18.52 -12.97 0.07
N GLY A 226 -19.15 -12.81 1.24
CA GLY A 226 -19.77 -13.91 1.97
C GLY A 226 -20.98 -14.49 1.24
N ASN A 227 -21.82 -13.64 0.62
CA ASN A 227 -22.86 -14.10 -0.29
C ASN A 227 -23.12 -13.04 -1.39
N PRO A 228 -22.69 -13.30 -2.63
CA PRO A 228 -22.82 -12.32 -3.71
C PRO A 228 -24.22 -12.22 -4.31
N PHE A 229 -25.13 -13.15 -3.95
CA PHE A 229 -26.48 -13.24 -4.54
C PHE A 229 -27.57 -12.65 -3.65
N GLU A 230 -27.42 -12.77 -2.33
CA GLU A 230 -28.42 -12.33 -1.37
C GLU A 230 -27.78 -11.83 -0.08
N TYR A 231 -28.51 -10.96 0.63
CA TYR A 231 -28.10 -10.53 1.95
C TYR A 231 -28.12 -11.69 2.95
N GLN A 232 -27.03 -11.85 3.68
CA GLN A 232 -26.94 -12.78 4.81
C GLN A 232 -26.42 -12.06 6.06
N LYS A 233 -26.83 -12.55 7.24
CA LYS A 233 -26.34 -12.03 8.52
C LYS A 233 -24.83 -12.29 8.64
N MET A 234 -24.07 -11.35 9.18
CA MET A 234 -22.61 -11.48 9.40
C MET A 234 -22.20 -12.76 10.13
N GLN A 235 -23.07 -13.30 11.01
CA GLN A 235 -22.85 -14.58 11.69
C GLN A 235 -22.59 -15.75 10.71
N LYS A 236 -23.22 -15.73 9.53
CA LYS A 236 -22.99 -16.69 8.45
C LYS A 236 -21.84 -16.25 7.53
N ASN A 237 -21.74 -14.96 7.21
CA ASN A 237 -20.68 -14.48 6.31
C ASN A 237 -19.29 -14.70 6.89
N LYS A 238 -19.10 -14.47 8.19
CA LYS A 238 -17.78 -14.64 8.83
C LYS A 238 -17.23 -16.07 8.71
N THR A 239 -18.09 -17.10 8.71
CA THR A 239 -17.63 -18.49 8.58
C THR A 239 -17.15 -18.83 7.17
N LYS A 240 -17.49 -17.98 6.18
CA LYS A 240 -17.02 -18.09 4.79
C LYS A 240 -15.71 -17.32 4.57
N ILE A 241 -15.55 -16.18 5.24
CA ILE A 241 -14.39 -15.30 5.09
C ILE A 241 -13.21 -15.74 5.97
N ALA A 242 -13.47 -16.06 7.25
CA ALA A 242 -12.43 -16.37 8.23
C ALA A 242 -11.49 -17.53 7.83
N PRO A 243 -11.95 -18.61 7.16
CA PRO A 243 -11.05 -19.69 6.73
C PRO A 243 -9.91 -19.23 5.81
N PHE A 244 -10.08 -18.15 5.04
CA PHE A 244 -8.98 -17.66 4.19
C PHE A 244 -7.96 -16.81 4.95
N SER A 245 -8.23 -16.45 6.20
CA SER A 245 -7.37 -15.58 7.01
C SER A 245 -6.81 -16.25 8.26
N ALA A 246 -7.01 -17.56 8.40
CA ALA A 246 -6.55 -18.33 9.55
C ALA A 246 -5.68 -19.51 9.11
N ASP A 247 -4.60 -19.74 9.84
CA ASP A 247 -3.68 -20.86 9.65
C ASP A 247 -3.87 -21.95 10.74
N SER A 248 -4.72 -21.69 11.73
CA SER A 248 -5.00 -22.63 12.83
C SER A 248 -6.40 -22.43 13.41
N ARG A 249 -6.90 -23.46 14.08
CA ARG A 249 -8.19 -23.41 14.79
C ARG A 249 -8.25 -22.28 15.81
N GLN A 250 -7.16 -22.03 16.54
CA GLN A 250 -7.08 -20.95 17.51
C GLN A 250 -7.24 -19.58 16.85
N GLN A 251 -6.51 -19.34 15.75
CA GLN A 251 -6.59 -18.09 15.00
C GLN A 251 -7.96 -17.90 14.34
N TYR A 252 -8.56 -18.98 13.81
CA TYR A 252 -9.93 -18.95 13.26
C TYR A 252 -10.94 -18.50 14.33
N ASN A 253 -10.86 -19.07 15.54
CA ASN A 253 -11.73 -18.68 16.64
C ASN A 253 -11.49 -17.23 17.05
N HIS A 254 -10.23 -16.79 17.11
CA HIS A 254 -9.89 -15.39 17.38
C HIS A 254 -10.51 -14.44 16.35
N ILE A 255 -10.37 -14.73 15.05
CA ILE A 255 -10.98 -13.95 13.96
C ILE A 255 -12.51 -13.95 14.09
N CYS A 256 -13.13 -15.08 14.45
CA CYS A 256 -14.57 -15.16 14.68
C CYS A 256 -15.05 -14.28 15.85
N GLU A 257 -14.24 -14.10 16.89
CA GLU A 257 -14.49 -13.14 17.98
C GLU A 257 -14.23 -11.70 17.54
N ARG A 258 -13.17 -11.45 16.76
CA ARG A 258 -12.92 -10.14 16.13
C ARG A 258 -14.12 -9.69 15.31
N PHE A 259 -14.72 -10.56 14.50
CA PHE A 259 -15.95 -10.25 13.77
C PHE A 259 -17.12 -9.86 14.68
N LYS A 260 -17.22 -10.41 15.90
CA LYS A 260 -18.23 -9.94 16.86
C LYS A 260 -17.91 -8.50 17.30
N TYR A 261 -16.66 -8.19 17.63
CA TYR A 261 -16.26 -6.82 17.99
C TYR A 261 -16.51 -5.83 16.84
N LEU A 262 -16.22 -6.22 15.60
CA LEU A 262 -16.47 -5.40 14.42
C LEU A 262 -17.97 -5.16 14.17
N THR A 263 -18.85 -6.04 14.65
CA THR A 263 -20.31 -5.90 14.46
C THR A 263 -21.07 -5.58 15.73
N SER A 264 -21.28 -6.58 16.59
CA SER A 264 -22.34 -6.60 17.59
C SER A 264 -21.90 -7.17 18.95
N LEU A 265 -20.66 -6.94 19.36
CA LEU A 265 -20.15 -7.41 20.65
C LEU A 265 -20.80 -6.61 21.79
N LYS A 266 -21.10 -7.30 22.88
CA LYS A 266 -21.55 -6.70 24.13
C LYS A 266 -20.51 -6.92 25.22
N ASP A 267 -20.37 -5.95 26.10
CA ASP A 267 -19.54 -6.08 27.30
C ASP A 267 -20.23 -6.94 28.38
N GLU A 268 -19.54 -7.14 29.51
CA GLU A 268 -20.02 -7.93 30.65
C GLU A 268 -21.33 -7.39 31.25
N ASN A 269 -21.64 -6.10 31.05
CA ASN A 269 -22.86 -5.45 31.53
C ASN A 269 -23.98 -5.46 30.48
N GLY A 270 -23.77 -6.15 29.34
CA GLY A 270 -24.71 -6.22 28.24
C GLY A 270 -24.79 -4.95 27.39
N LYS A 271 -23.88 -3.98 27.60
CA LYS A 271 -23.79 -2.76 26.80
C LYS A 271 -23.12 -3.07 25.47
N GLU A 272 -23.67 -2.50 24.41
CA GLU A 272 -23.21 -2.69 23.06
C GLU A 272 -21.89 -1.94 22.79
N ILE A 273 -20.83 -2.70 22.53
CA ILE A 273 -19.48 -2.22 22.20
C ILE A 273 -19.07 -2.55 20.76
N GLY A 274 -19.92 -3.27 20.02
CA GLY A 274 -19.70 -3.58 18.60
C GLY A 274 -19.62 -2.31 17.74
N LEU A 275 -18.61 -2.25 16.87
CA LEU A 275 -18.32 -1.04 16.08
C LEU A 275 -19.45 -0.70 15.10
N ARG A 276 -19.82 -1.64 14.21
CA ARG A 276 -20.90 -1.41 13.22
C ARG A 276 -22.23 -1.06 13.89
N THR A 277 -22.61 -1.75 14.96
CA THR A 277 -23.84 -1.45 15.69
C THR A 277 -23.82 -0.02 16.24
N ASN A 278 -22.73 0.40 16.88
CA ASN A 278 -22.63 1.75 17.42
C ASN A 278 -22.65 2.83 16.32
N ILE A 279 -22.01 2.58 15.18
CA ILE A 279 -22.03 3.50 14.04
C ILE A 279 -23.45 3.64 13.49
N VAL A 280 -24.11 2.52 13.19
CA VAL A 280 -25.42 2.51 12.53
C VAL A 280 -26.56 2.94 13.45
N HIS A 281 -26.57 2.46 14.70
CA HIS A 281 -27.70 2.64 15.62
C HIS A 281 -27.51 3.77 16.63
N ASN A 282 -26.26 4.10 16.97
CA ASN A 282 -25.95 5.17 17.93
C ASN A 282 -25.32 6.41 17.26
N GLY A 283 -25.17 6.41 15.93
CA GLY A 283 -24.67 7.56 15.15
C GLY A 283 -23.23 7.96 15.46
N LYS A 284 -22.43 7.07 16.03
CA LYS A 284 -21.03 7.34 16.38
C LYS A 284 -20.12 7.23 15.16
N SER A 285 -19.03 7.99 15.14
CA SER A 285 -17.94 7.73 14.20
C SER A 285 -17.02 6.62 14.72
N LEU A 286 -16.25 6.01 13.81
CA LEU A 286 -15.20 5.05 14.17
C LEU A 286 -14.12 5.72 15.04
N GLU A 287 -13.84 6.99 14.77
CA GLU A 287 -12.93 7.84 15.50
C GLU A 287 -13.41 8.12 16.94
N ASP A 288 -14.73 8.25 17.16
CA ASP A 288 -15.30 8.36 18.53
C ASP A 288 -15.22 7.05 19.31
N LEU A 289 -15.19 5.92 18.61
CA LEU A 289 -15.15 4.58 19.19
C LEU A 289 -13.73 4.12 19.50
N LEU A 290 -12.74 4.64 18.78
CA LEU A 290 -11.33 4.28 18.87
C LEU A 290 -10.50 5.55 19.10
N PHE A 291 -10.26 5.87 20.37
CA PHE A 291 -9.60 7.12 20.78
C PHE A 291 -8.21 7.30 20.18
N GLU A 292 -7.44 6.22 20.04
CA GLU A 292 -6.10 6.29 19.45
C GLU A 292 -6.17 6.13 17.92
N GLY A 293 -5.73 7.16 17.19
CA GLY A 293 -5.82 7.20 15.72
C GLY A 293 -5.17 6.01 15.01
N TYR A 294 -4.09 5.44 15.55
CA TYR A 294 -3.47 4.25 14.98
C TYR A 294 -4.40 3.02 15.00
N LYS A 295 -5.30 2.90 15.99
CA LYS A 295 -6.26 1.78 16.07
C LYS A 295 -7.29 1.85 14.94
N VAL A 296 -7.69 3.06 14.52
CA VAL A 296 -8.57 3.25 13.36
C VAL A 296 -7.91 2.67 12.11
N ASN A 297 -6.64 3.01 11.85
CA ASN A 297 -5.89 2.51 10.71
C ASN A 297 -5.70 0.98 10.78
N LEU A 298 -5.37 0.43 11.96
CA LEU A 298 -5.23 -1.01 12.15
C LEU A 298 -6.55 -1.77 11.93
N VAL A 299 -7.70 -1.21 12.29
CA VAL A 299 -9.01 -1.81 11.98
C VAL A 299 -9.30 -1.79 10.48
N LEU A 300 -9.01 -0.68 9.78
CA LEU A 300 -9.18 -0.63 8.33
C LEU A 300 -8.28 -1.66 7.62
N ARG A 301 -7.05 -1.81 8.09
CA ARG A 301 -6.11 -2.84 7.61
C ARG A 301 -6.60 -4.25 7.88
N GLU A 302 -7.10 -4.52 9.09
CA GLU A 302 -7.69 -5.82 9.44
C GLU A 302 -8.81 -6.20 8.45
N LEU A 303 -9.74 -5.27 8.19
CA LEU A 303 -10.81 -5.50 7.22
C LEU A 303 -10.28 -5.73 5.80
N GLN A 304 -9.29 -4.94 5.38
CA GLN A 304 -8.66 -5.11 4.08
C GLN A 304 -8.02 -6.49 3.93
N LEU A 305 -7.31 -6.97 4.95
CA LEU A 305 -6.68 -8.29 4.93
C LEU A 305 -7.72 -9.40 4.78
N TYR A 306 -8.83 -9.35 5.52
CA TYR A 306 -9.93 -10.30 5.35
C TYR A 306 -10.48 -10.32 3.92
N ILE A 307 -10.69 -9.14 3.33
CA ILE A 307 -11.17 -8.97 1.95
C ILE A 307 -10.15 -9.52 0.96
N CYS A 308 -8.89 -9.14 1.08
CA CYS A 308 -7.86 -9.49 0.10
C CYS A 308 -7.49 -10.97 0.19
N ASN A 309 -7.42 -11.55 1.39
CA ASN A 309 -7.19 -12.98 1.57
C ASN A 309 -8.29 -13.81 0.92
N PHE A 310 -9.55 -13.40 1.07
CA PHE A 310 -10.66 -14.08 0.40
C PHE A 310 -10.58 -13.92 -1.13
N ILE A 311 -10.41 -12.69 -1.64
CA ILE A 311 -10.29 -12.42 -3.09
C ILE A 311 -9.17 -13.26 -3.69
N ASN A 312 -7.96 -13.21 -3.13
CA ASN A 312 -6.81 -13.95 -3.63
C ASN A 312 -7.02 -15.47 -3.55
N GLY A 313 -7.68 -15.94 -2.49
CA GLY A 313 -8.01 -17.35 -2.32
C GLY A 313 -8.98 -17.91 -3.36
N ILE A 314 -9.68 -17.06 -4.11
CA ILE A 314 -10.67 -17.47 -5.13
C ILE A 314 -10.30 -17.07 -6.56
N LEU A 315 -9.17 -16.40 -6.79
CA LEU A 315 -8.75 -15.94 -8.13
C LEU A 315 -8.61 -17.10 -9.14
N ASP A 316 -8.16 -18.26 -8.68
CA ASP A 316 -7.96 -19.44 -9.52
C ASP A 316 -9.28 -20.09 -9.99
N PHE A 317 -10.43 -19.65 -9.46
CA PHE A 317 -11.76 -20.14 -9.83
C PHE A 317 -12.49 -19.19 -10.79
N THR A 318 -11.80 -18.18 -11.31
CA THR A 318 -12.38 -17.19 -12.23
C THR A 318 -12.88 -17.78 -13.55
N ASP A 319 -12.45 -18.99 -13.92
CA ASP A 319 -12.97 -19.71 -15.09
C ASP A 319 -14.28 -20.47 -14.80
N LYS A 320 -14.79 -20.45 -13.54
CA LYS A 320 -15.99 -21.17 -13.13
C LYS A 320 -17.27 -20.32 -13.21
N ASN A 321 -18.34 -20.95 -13.66
CA ASN A 321 -19.68 -20.34 -13.72
C ASN A 321 -20.56 -20.64 -12.50
N ASP A 322 -20.12 -21.51 -11.60
CA ASP A 322 -20.90 -21.94 -10.44
C ASP A 322 -20.16 -21.55 -9.15
N TRP A 323 -20.84 -20.83 -8.26
CA TRP A 323 -20.30 -20.42 -6.96
C TRP A 323 -20.09 -21.58 -6.00
N SER A 324 -20.74 -22.74 -6.24
CA SER A 324 -20.57 -23.94 -5.41
C SER A 324 -19.11 -24.40 -5.29
N CYS A 325 -18.28 -24.15 -6.30
CA CYS A 325 -16.85 -24.45 -6.24
C CYS A 325 -16.11 -23.64 -5.17
N ILE A 326 -16.54 -22.40 -4.92
CA ILE A 326 -16.02 -21.55 -3.85
C ILE A 326 -16.47 -22.07 -2.49
N GLU A 327 -17.72 -22.52 -2.37
CA GLU A 327 -18.23 -23.12 -1.14
C GLU A 327 -17.47 -24.40 -0.76
N ILE A 328 -17.14 -25.24 -1.75
CA ILE A 328 -16.27 -26.40 -1.55
C ILE A 328 -14.89 -25.92 -1.06
N LYS A 329 -14.31 -24.90 -1.69
CA LYS A 329 -12.99 -24.38 -1.29
C LYS A 329 -12.98 -23.81 0.14
N ILE A 330 -14.05 -23.11 0.53
CA ILE A 330 -14.25 -22.63 1.90
C ILE A 330 -14.24 -23.82 2.88
N GLN A 331 -14.96 -24.89 2.55
CA GLN A 331 -15.05 -26.07 3.42
C GLN A 331 -13.72 -26.81 3.52
N GLU A 332 -12.98 -26.96 2.40
CA GLU A 332 -11.62 -27.50 2.39
C GLU A 332 -10.70 -26.71 3.33
N LYS A 333 -10.66 -25.38 3.16
CA LYS A 333 -9.84 -24.50 4.00
C LYS A 333 -10.22 -24.61 5.47
N TYR A 334 -11.52 -24.60 5.78
CA TYR A 334 -11.99 -24.79 7.14
C TYR A 334 -11.49 -26.12 7.74
N ASN A 335 -11.58 -27.22 7.01
CA ASN A 335 -11.13 -28.53 7.46
C ASN A 335 -9.60 -28.58 7.67
N GLU A 336 -8.81 -27.99 6.76
CA GLU A 336 -7.35 -27.84 6.90
C GLU A 336 -6.99 -27.14 8.21
N ILE A 337 -7.68 -26.04 8.53
CA ILE A 337 -7.46 -25.22 9.71
C ILE A 337 -7.83 -25.95 11.00
N GLN A 338 -8.93 -26.70 10.99
CA GLN A 338 -9.35 -27.48 12.17
C GLN A 338 -8.34 -28.58 12.53
N ALA A 339 -7.57 -29.06 11.55
CA ALA A 339 -6.51 -30.05 11.77
C ALA A 339 -5.27 -29.47 12.48
N ILE A 340 -5.15 -28.15 12.58
CA ILE A 340 -4.02 -27.44 13.22
C ILE A 340 -4.54 -26.78 14.52
N PRO A 341 -4.37 -27.42 15.70
CA PRO A 341 -5.03 -26.98 16.93
C PRO A 341 -4.54 -25.62 17.46
N LYS A 342 -3.24 -25.36 17.35
CA LYS A 342 -2.54 -24.18 17.84
C LYS A 342 -1.77 -23.52 16.71
N GLY A 343 -1.82 -22.20 16.65
CA GLY A 343 -1.04 -21.37 15.74
C GLY A 343 -0.02 -20.52 16.49
N TYR A 344 0.40 -19.43 15.87
CA TYR A 344 1.19 -18.40 16.54
C TYR A 344 0.44 -17.85 17.75
N GLU A 345 1.07 -17.87 18.93
CA GLU A 345 0.48 -17.41 20.20
C GLU A 345 0.87 -15.94 20.55
N GLY A 346 1.67 -15.27 19.71
CA GLY A 346 2.08 -13.88 19.95
C GLY A 346 1.03 -12.84 19.51
N LYS A 347 1.27 -11.58 19.87
CA LYS A 347 0.42 -10.45 19.46
C LYS A 347 0.51 -10.20 17.96
N THR A 348 -0.55 -9.61 17.40
CA THR A 348 -0.55 -9.15 16.01
C THR A 348 0.47 -8.03 15.83
N GLU A 349 1.23 -8.06 14.74
CA GLU A 349 2.13 -6.98 14.37
C GLU A 349 1.37 -5.66 14.14
N CYS A 350 1.97 -4.56 14.57
CA CYS A 350 1.43 -3.22 14.37
C CYS A 350 1.85 -2.60 13.02
N ASP A 351 1.55 -1.31 12.86
CA ASP A 351 1.91 -0.44 11.75
C ASP A 351 3.30 0.19 11.88
N ALA A 352 4.11 -0.22 12.85
CA ALA A 352 5.45 0.30 13.09
C ALA A 352 6.54 -0.77 12.90
N VAL A 353 7.73 -0.35 12.45
CA VAL A 353 8.93 -1.19 12.39
C VAL A 353 10.17 -0.38 12.75
N ILE A 354 11.08 -1.01 13.47
CA ILE A 354 12.41 -0.47 13.73
C ILE A 354 13.42 -1.30 12.94
N ILE A 355 14.24 -0.65 12.12
CA ILE A 355 15.32 -1.26 11.37
C ILE A 355 16.63 -0.69 11.90
N ILE A 356 17.52 -1.57 12.35
CA ILE A 356 18.80 -1.20 12.95
C ILE A 356 19.92 -1.83 12.13
N ASP A 357 20.74 -0.99 11.52
CA ASP A 357 22.09 -1.37 11.12
C ASP A 357 22.93 -1.55 12.39
N PHE A 358 23.22 -2.82 12.70
CA PHE A 358 23.96 -3.20 13.88
C PHE A 358 25.46 -3.01 13.76
N ASP A 359 26.00 -2.93 12.55
CA ASP A 359 27.42 -2.61 12.36
C ASP A 359 27.63 -1.15 12.78
N PHE A 360 26.79 -0.25 12.28
CA PHE A 360 26.74 1.16 12.72
C PHE A 360 26.49 1.28 14.22
N LEU A 361 25.44 0.65 14.76
CA LEU A 361 25.09 0.79 16.17
C LEU A 361 26.23 0.31 17.09
N ASN A 362 26.88 -0.82 16.79
CA ASN A 362 27.99 -1.32 17.61
C ASN A 362 29.19 -0.36 17.61
N ASP A 363 29.49 0.26 16.47
CA ASP A 363 30.55 1.25 16.37
C ASP A 363 30.17 2.56 17.10
N ALA A 364 28.90 2.99 17.04
CA ALA A 364 28.38 4.11 17.84
C ALA A 364 28.48 3.84 19.35
N ILE A 365 28.12 2.64 19.81
CA ILE A 365 28.30 2.26 21.22
C ILE A 365 29.78 2.30 21.61
N ARG A 366 30.67 1.79 20.75
CA ARG A 366 32.12 1.81 21.00
C ARG A 366 32.65 3.23 21.16
N GLU A 367 32.23 4.13 20.28
CA GLU A 367 32.62 5.54 20.35
C GLU A 367 32.18 6.19 21.67
N VAL A 368 30.92 5.99 22.09
CA VAL A 368 30.46 6.55 23.39
C VAL A 368 31.33 6.07 24.55
N TYR A 369 31.79 4.81 24.56
CA TYR A 369 32.74 4.33 25.58
C TYR A 369 34.17 4.89 25.44
N GLN A 370 34.56 5.37 24.26
CA GLN A 370 35.82 6.10 24.05
C GLN A 370 35.69 7.54 24.55
N LEU A 371 34.60 8.22 24.21
CA LEU A 371 34.27 9.58 24.64
C LEU A 371 34.07 9.69 26.16
N TYR A 372 33.53 8.66 26.81
CA TYR A 372 33.20 8.65 28.24
C TYR A 372 33.88 7.49 29.00
N PRO A 373 35.22 7.50 29.15
CA PRO A 373 35.98 6.37 29.69
C PRO A 373 35.60 6.00 31.13
N ASN A 374 35.13 6.96 31.93
CA ASN A 374 34.64 6.75 33.30
C ASN A 374 33.45 5.77 33.37
N TYR A 375 32.75 5.55 32.26
CA TYR A 375 31.56 4.72 32.19
C TYR A 375 31.81 3.32 31.61
N ARG A 376 33.05 2.96 31.27
CA ARG A 376 33.40 1.64 30.68
C ARG A 376 32.97 0.43 31.53
N ASN A 377 32.85 0.61 32.84
CA ASN A 377 32.40 -0.44 33.75
C ASN A 377 30.88 -0.68 33.69
N LYS A 378 30.09 0.29 33.20
CA LYS A 378 28.66 0.09 32.97
C LYS A 378 28.47 -0.79 31.74
N LYS A 379 27.49 -1.68 31.77
CA LYS A 379 27.14 -2.57 30.67
C LYS A 379 26.01 -1.99 29.85
N PHE A 380 26.10 -2.11 28.54
CA PHE A 380 25.06 -1.66 27.62
C PHE A 380 23.85 -2.62 27.70
N ASP A 381 22.65 -2.05 27.84
CA ASP A 381 21.39 -2.78 27.88
C ASP A 381 20.59 -2.48 26.60
N ILE A 382 20.54 -3.46 25.71
CA ILE A 382 19.81 -3.35 24.44
C ILE A 382 18.30 -3.22 24.64
N ALA A 383 17.72 -3.85 25.68
CA ALA A 383 16.29 -3.74 25.94
C ALA A 383 15.94 -2.32 26.41
N ARG A 384 16.77 -1.73 27.27
CA ARG A 384 16.62 -0.33 27.68
C ARG A 384 16.77 0.63 26.50
N PHE A 385 17.75 0.40 25.63
CA PHE A 385 17.94 1.20 24.42
C PHE A 385 16.69 1.16 23.52
N LEU A 386 16.14 -0.02 23.23
CA LEU A 386 14.95 -0.16 22.39
C LEU A 386 13.71 0.53 23.00
N GLN A 387 13.54 0.51 24.32
CA GLN A 387 12.48 1.28 24.99
C GLN A 387 12.66 2.79 24.81
N LEU A 388 13.89 3.28 24.84
CA LEU A 388 14.19 4.69 24.60
C LEU A 388 13.93 5.09 23.14
N VAL A 389 14.21 4.21 22.17
CA VAL A 389 13.85 4.43 20.76
C VAL A 389 12.34 4.63 20.61
N LEU A 390 11.51 3.76 21.21
CA LEU A 390 10.05 3.91 21.16
C LEU A 390 9.59 5.27 21.70
N LYS A 391 10.12 5.69 22.86
CA LYS A 391 9.80 6.99 23.45
C LYS A 391 10.25 8.17 22.60
N GLN A 392 11.47 8.10 22.05
CA GLN A 392 12.03 9.16 21.21
C GLN A 392 11.25 9.34 19.90
N THR A 393 10.60 8.28 19.43
CA THR A 393 9.85 8.26 18.17
C THR A 393 8.34 8.36 18.34
N ASP A 394 7.87 8.52 19.59
CA ASP A 394 6.44 8.56 19.96
C ASP A 394 5.65 7.33 19.46
N ILE A 395 6.29 6.15 19.49
CA ILE A 395 5.66 4.89 19.11
C ILE A 395 5.19 4.18 20.38
N SER A 396 3.88 4.21 20.61
CA SER A 396 3.21 3.43 21.66
C SER A 396 2.09 2.57 21.07
N ARG A 397 2.21 1.25 21.25
CA ARG A 397 1.32 0.17 20.77
C ARG A 397 1.14 -0.94 21.83
N PRO A 398 0.55 -0.66 23.01
CA PRO A 398 0.52 -1.60 24.15
C PRO A 398 -0.01 -3.02 23.84
N ASP A 399 -0.98 -3.12 22.94
CA ASP A 399 -1.68 -4.37 22.58
C ASP A 399 -1.09 -5.08 21.35
N TYR A 400 -0.02 -4.56 20.76
CA TYR A 400 0.54 -5.07 19.52
C TYR A 400 2.02 -5.40 19.64
N GLN A 401 2.49 -6.18 18.66
CA GLN A 401 3.89 -6.48 18.47
C GLN A 401 4.55 -5.41 17.59
N ILE A 402 5.72 -4.93 18.01
CA ILE A 402 6.56 -3.99 17.28
C ILE A 402 7.81 -4.76 16.81
N PRO A 403 7.91 -5.09 15.52
CA PRO A 403 9.07 -5.76 14.96
C PRO A 403 10.31 -4.86 14.95
N VAL A 404 11.44 -5.43 15.36
CA VAL A 404 12.77 -4.82 15.34
C VAL A 404 13.70 -5.70 14.53
N ASN A 405 14.17 -5.18 13.39
CA ASN A 405 15.06 -5.87 12.47
C ASN A 405 16.52 -5.51 12.77
N PHE A 406 17.29 -6.48 13.26
CA PHE A 406 18.74 -6.37 13.46
C PHE A 406 19.44 -6.80 12.17
N VAL A 407 20.01 -5.85 11.43
CA VAL A 407 20.73 -6.12 10.18
C VAL A 407 22.22 -5.98 10.42
N TYR A 408 23.03 -6.99 10.09
CA TYR A 408 24.47 -6.99 10.39
C TYR A 408 25.28 -7.72 9.32
N SER A 409 26.55 -7.32 9.13
CA SER A 409 27.51 -8.03 8.26
C SER A 409 28.37 -9.04 9.04
N LYS A 410 28.45 -8.91 10.37
CA LYS A 410 29.25 -9.79 11.25
C LYS A 410 28.44 -10.24 12.45
N ASP A 411 28.45 -11.55 12.72
CA ASP A 411 27.77 -12.14 13.87
C ASP A 411 28.58 -11.94 15.17
N THR A 412 28.63 -10.69 15.65
CA THR A 412 29.32 -10.31 16.88
C THR A 412 28.35 -10.25 18.06
N ALA A 413 28.86 -10.08 19.28
CA ALA A 413 28.02 -9.66 20.40
C ALA A 413 27.80 -8.14 20.36
N VAL A 414 26.78 -7.66 21.08
CA VAL A 414 26.58 -6.22 21.31
C VAL A 414 27.75 -5.67 22.14
N TYR A 415 28.34 -4.56 21.71
CA TYR A 415 29.54 -4.01 22.34
C TYR A 415 29.30 -3.67 23.82
N ASN A 416 30.17 -4.19 24.69
CA ASN A 416 30.13 -4.04 26.15
C ASN A 416 28.75 -4.37 26.79
N ALA A 417 27.99 -5.30 26.21
CA ALA A 417 26.77 -5.81 26.83
C ALA A 417 27.08 -6.72 28.03
N ALA A 418 26.09 -6.89 28.93
CA ALA A 418 26.22 -7.76 30.10
C ALA A 418 26.29 -9.24 29.71
N SER A 419 25.62 -9.63 28.62
CA SER A 419 25.65 -10.98 28.06
C SER A 419 26.40 -11.00 26.73
N ALA A 420 27.18 -12.05 26.49
CA ALA A 420 27.92 -12.24 25.24
C ALA A 420 27.07 -12.91 24.15
N ILE A 421 25.76 -12.59 24.12
CA ILE A 421 24.82 -13.12 23.12
C ILE A 421 25.18 -12.53 21.77
N ARG A 422 25.37 -13.38 20.76
CA ARG A 422 25.64 -12.94 19.39
C ARG A 422 24.38 -12.43 18.71
N LEU A 423 24.52 -11.55 17.73
CA LEU A 423 23.39 -10.96 17.00
C LEU A 423 22.44 -12.00 16.42
N SER A 424 22.95 -13.09 15.83
CA SER A 424 22.13 -14.20 15.33
C SER A 424 21.24 -14.87 16.38
N GLN A 425 21.66 -14.84 17.65
CA GLN A 425 20.95 -15.47 18.76
C GLN A 425 19.80 -14.59 19.29
N TYR A 426 19.67 -13.35 18.83
CA TYR A 426 18.52 -12.50 19.14
C TYR A 426 17.28 -12.86 18.32
N ASN A 427 17.40 -13.69 17.30
CA ASN A 427 16.28 -14.02 16.41
C ASN A 427 15.15 -14.73 17.17
N GLY A 428 13.95 -14.17 17.12
CA GLY A 428 12.78 -14.68 17.83
C GLY A 428 12.76 -14.34 19.33
N LEU A 429 13.74 -13.58 19.83
CA LEU A 429 13.66 -12.99 21.17
C LEU A 429 12.78 -11.75 21.15
N GLY A 430 12.33 -11.33 22.32
CA GLY A 430 11.46 -10.17 22.48
C GLY A 430 11.19 -9.89 23.95
N PHE A 431 10.46 -8.81 24.21
CA PHE A 431 10.01 -8.49 25.57
C PHE A 431 8.79 -7.58 25.54
N GLN A 432 7.94 -7.72 26.57
CA GLN A 432 6.83 -6.81 26.79
C GLN A 432 7.31 -5.53 27.49
N CYS A 433 6.87 -4.39 27.01
CA CYS A 433 7.00 -3.09 27.68
C CYS A 433 5.66 -2.32 27.65
N PRO A 434 5.52 -1.19 28.36
CA PRO A 434 4.29 -0.41 28.36
C PRO A 434 3.87 0.05 26.96
N ASP A 435 4.85 0.31 26.08
CA ASP A 435 4.65 0.81 24.73
C ASP A 435 4.41 -0.30 23.69
N GLY A 436 4.40 -1.58 24.10
CA GLY A 436 4.14 -2.70 23.18
C GLY A 436 5.03 -3.91 23.43
N GLU A 437 4.80 -4.97 22.67
CA GLU A 437 5.65 -6.16 22.68
C GLU A 437 6.74 -6.03 21.61
N ILE A 438 8.00 -5.85 22.02
CA ILE A 438 9.12 -5.87 21.09
C ILE A 438 9.37 -7.31 20.63
N SER A 439 9.51 -7.51 19.33
CA SER A 439 9.97 -8.79 18.74
C SER A 439 11.15 -8.56 17.83
N ILE A 440 12.20 -9.36 17.99
CA ILE A 440 13.47 -9.17 17.31
C ILE A 440 13.64 -10.21 16.21
N CYS A 441 13.81 -9.71 14.99
CA CYS A 441 14.16 -10.48 13.82
C CYS A 441 15.58 -10.11 13.39
N THR A 442 16.35 -11.08 12.92
CA THR A 442 17.77 -10.86 12.59
C THR A 442 18.04 -11.18 11.13
N LEU A 443 18.84 -10.35 10.46
CA LEU A 443 19.21 -10.51 9.06
C LEU A 443 20.73 -10.41 8.90
N TYR A 444 21.36 -11.56 8.65
CA TYR A 444 22.78 -11.62 8.29
C TYR A 444 22.96 -11.31 6.81
N THR A 445 23.84 -10.37 6.50
CA THR A 445 23.98 -9.80 5.13
C THR A 445 25.35 -10.04 4.48
N ALA A 446 26.33 -10.52 5.26
CA ALA A 446 27.71 -10.73 4.80
C ALA A 446 28.24 -9.53 3.98
N ASN A 447 28.74 -9.78 2.76
CA ASN A 447 29.37 -8.77 1.91
C ASN A 447 28.37 -7.88 1.14
N GLN A 448 27.06 -8.06 1.32
CA GLN A 448 26.02 -7.30 0.61
C GLN A 448 25.22 -6.39 1.54
N HIS A 449 25.86 -5.92 2.63
CA HIS A 449 25.21 -5.20 3.71
C HIS A 449 24.41 -3.97 3.26
N SER A 450 25.05 -3.02 2.57
CA SER A 450 24.38 -1.79 2.09
C SER A 450 23.22 -2.08 1.14
N ASN A 451 23.39 -3.03 0.22
CA ASN A 451 22.34 -3.43 -0.72
C ASN A 451 21.14 -4.06 0.01
N ASN A 452 21.37 -4.92 1.00
CA ASN A 452 20.30 -5.55 1.77
C ASN A 452 19.56 -4.54 2.66
N LEU A 453 20.25 -3.58 3.27
CA LEU A 453 19.64 -2.46 3.98
C LEU A 453 18.75 -1.61 3.05
N GLU A 454 19.26 -1.27 1.87
CA GLU A 454 18.50 -0.51 0.87
C GLU A 454 17.25 -1.27 0.43
N ILE A 455 17.35 -2.57 0.14
CA ILE A 455 16.21 -3.41 -0.26
C ILE A 455 15.17 -3.48 0.87
N LEU A 456 15.60 -3.69 2.12
CA LEU A 456 14.69 -3.76 3.27
C LEU A 456 13.94 -2.45 3.45
N LEU A 457 14.65 -1.32 3.46
CA LEU A 457 14.06 0.01 3.59
C LEU A 457 13.12 0.32 2.40
N ARG A 458 13.52 -0.05 1.18
CA ARG A 458 12.70 0.08 -0.04
C ARG A 458 11.39 -0.68 0.07
N ASN A 459 11.41 -1.91 0.56
CA ASN A 459 10.20 -2.70 0.75
C ASN A 459 9.27 -2.08 1.79
N CYS A 460 9.79 -1.49 2.87
CA CYS A 460 8.97 -0.80 3.86
C CYS A 460 8.36 0.51 3.33
N ILE A 461 9.12 1.28 2.53
CA ILE A 461 8.67 2.58 1.98
C ILE A 461 7.68 2.43 0.83
N GLN A 462 7.73 1.34 0.06
CA GLN A 462 6.81 1.13 -1.05
C GLN A 462 5.34 1.17 -0.60
N GLU A 463 4.54 1.99 -1.26
CA GLU A 463 3.08 1.94 -1.17
C GLU A 463 2.58 0.82 -2.08
N LYS A 464 2.13 -0.28 -1.48
CA LYS A 464 1.58 -1.43 -2.19
C LYS A 464 0.57 -2.13 -1.29
N ASN A 465 -0.39 -2.84 -1.89
CA ASN A 465 -1.32 -3.66 -1.12
C ASN A 465 -0.54 -4.73 -0.33
N TYR A 466 -0.89 -4.88 0.95
CA TYR A 466 -0.24 -5.79 1.92
C TYR A 466 -0.12 -7.23 1.44
N CYS A 467 -1.05 -7.72 0.61
CA CYS A 467 -0.96 -9.06 0.04
C CYS A 467 0.12 -9.23 -1.03
N TYR A 468 0.61 -8.12 -1.62
CA TYR A 468 1.70 -8.13 -2.61
C TYR A 468 3.04 -7.68 -2.06
N ASN A 469 3.04 -6.98 -0.93
CA ASN A 469 4.24 -6.61 -0.18
C ASN A 469 3.84 -6.45 1.30
N ASP A 470 4.10 -7.47 2.11
CA ASP A 470 3.75 -7.45 3.53
C ASP A 470 4.45 -6.30 4.28
N ALA A 471 5.69 -5.96 3.92
CA ALA A 471 6.43 -4.85 4.52
C ALA A 471 5.79 -3.47 4.25
N ALA A 472 4.91 -3.35 3.26
CA ALA A 472 4.15 -2.13 3.00
C ALA A 472 3.20 -1.78 4.16
N LYS A 473 2.89 -2.72 5.07
CA LYS A 473 2.08 -2.49 6.28
C LYS A 473 2.73 -1.51 7.26
N TYR A 474 4.03 -1.29 7.19
CA TYR A 474 4.66 -0.35 8.12
C TYR A 474 4.45 1.09 7.67
N THR A 475 3.63 1.83 8.41
CA THR A 475 3.39 3.26 8.22
C THR A 475 4.38 4.10 9.01
N HIS A 476 4.86 3.60 10.16
CA HIS A 476 5.89 4.25 10.97
C HIS A 476 7.18 3.46 10.90
N ILE A 477 8.20 4.03 10.26
CA ILE A 477 9.48 3.37 9.99
C ILE A 477 10.55 4.13 10.77
N VAL A 478 11.22 3.45 11.70
CA VAL A 478 12.42 3.97 12.36
C VAL A 478 13.63 3.31 11.75
N PHE A 479 14.53 4.10 11.17
CA PHE A 479 15.74 3.59 10.52
C PHE A 479 16.99 4.12 11.23
N ILE A 480 17.67 3.23 11.96
CA ILE A 480 18.91 3.53 12.70
C ILE A 480 20.08 3.03 11.87
N SER A 481 20.87 3.97 11.35
CA SER A 481 22.01 3.74 10.45
C SER A 481 22.72 5.09 10.29
N ASP A 482 23.99 5.11 9.90
CA ASP A 482 24.61 6.32 9.33
C ASP A 482 24.78 6.12 7.82
N TYR A 483 24.47 7.14 7.02
CA TYR A 483 24.12 7.10 5.60
C TYR A 483 24.91 6.07 4.75
N ASN A 484 24.43 4.81 4.73
CA ASN A 484 25.07 3.61 4.15
C ASN A 484 25.05 3.53 2.62
N GLN A 485 25.32 4.65 1.93
CA GLN A 485 25.24 4.78 0.46
C GLN A 485 23.83 4.59 -0.12
N ILE A 486 22.80 4.61 0.72
CA ILE A 486 21.39 4.53 0.29
C ILE A 486 21.06 5.77 -0.53
N ALA A 487 20.47 5.58 -1.71
CA ALA A 487 20.14 6.65 -2.62
C ALA A 487 19.08 7.63 -2.07
N ASP A 488 19.26 8.92 -2.37
CA ASP A 488 18.35 10.00 -1.92
C ASP A 488 16.92 9.86 -2.46
N ASP A 489 16.76 9.21 -3.62
CA ASP A 489 15.44 8.94 -4.21
C ASP A 489 14.54 8.14 -3.26
N LEU A 490 15.12 7.28 -2.43
CA LEU A 490 14.39 6.45 -1.51
C LEU A 490 13.83 7.26 -0.33
N TYR A 491 14.62 8.18 0.21
CA TYR A 491 14.16 9.12 1.24
C TYR A 491 13.09 10.06 0.70
N MET A 492 13.28 10.58 -0.52
CA MET A 492 12.27 11.42 -1.20
C MET A 492 10.94 10.68 -1.43
N LYS A 493 10.99 9.38 -1.76
CA LYS A 493 9.78 8.55 -1.89
C LYS A 493 9.02 8.45 -0.58
N ALA A 494 9.71 8.26 0.55
CA ALA A 494 9.06 8.24 1.87
C ALA A 494 8.38 9.58 2.20
N ILE A 495 9.05 10.70 1.93
CA ILE A 495 8.49 12.05 2.20
C ILE A 495 7.24 12.35 1.36
N ASN A 496 7.21 11.88 0.10
CA ASN A 496 6.07 12.06 -0.80
C ASN A 496 4.95 11.03 -0.59
N SER A 497 5.08 10.15 0.41
CA SER A 497 4.14 9.08 0.74
C SER A 497 3.33 9.43 2.00
N TYR A 498 2.34 8.59 2.35
CA TYR A 498 1.67 8.71 3.67
C TYR A 498 2.49 8.14 4.83
N LYS A 499 3.66 7.55 4.57
CA LYS A 499 4.50 6.90 5.59
C LYS A 499 5.36 7.92 6.33
N SER A 500 5.58 7.66 7.61
CA SER A 500 6.53 8.38 8.44
C SER A 500 7.86 7.62 8.47
N LEU A 501 8.94 8.31 8.13
CA LEU A 501 10.31 7.81 8.24
C LEU A 501 11.09 8.68 9.23
N ILE A 502 11.50 8.08 10.35
CA ILE A 502 12.32 8.72 11.39
C ILE A 502 13.72 8.10 11.36
N LEU A 503 14.74 8.94 11.30
CA LEU A 503 16.13 8.51 11.18
C LEU A 503 16.86 8.58 12.53
N GLY A 504 17.45 7.48 12.98
CA GLY A 504 18.43 7.50 14.06
C GLY A 504 19.83 7.65 13.50
N ARG A 505 20.45 8.82 13.69
CA ARG A 505 21.79 9.16 13.17
C ARG A 505 22.77 9.38 14.32
N LEU A 506 24.09 9.35 14.04
CA LEU A 506 25.11 9.42 15.11
C LEU A 506 24.91 10.67 15.98
N ASP A 507 25.05 11.85 15.37
CA ASP A 507 24.75 13.15 15.98
C ASP A 507 24.55 14.24 14.92
N SER A 508 23.97 15.36 15.35
CA SER A 508 23.66 16.52 14.51
C SER A 508 24.87 17.32 14.01
N GLN A 509 26.08 17.11 14.55
CA GLN A 509 27.28 17.84 14.13
C GLN A 509 28.03 17.11 13.02
N ARG A 510 28.12 15.78 13.11
CA ARG A 510 28.90 14.90 12.21
C ARG A 510 28.03 14.23 11.15
N THR A 511 26.72 14.14 11.38
CA THR A 511 25.77 13.59 10.43
C THR A 511 24.69 14.61 10.08
N LYS A 512 24.76 15.22 8.88
CA LYS A 512 23.63 15.99 8.35
C LYS A 512 22.60 15.05 7.71
N CYS A 513 21.34 15.19 8.12
CA CYS A 513 20.24 14.36 7.64
C CYS A 513 19.86 14.71 6.19
N PHE A 514 19.10 13.81 5.55
CA PHE A 514 18.32 14.21 4.40
C PHE A 514 17.29 15.24 4.88
N GLY A 515 17.47 16.52 4.52
CA GLY A 515 16.92 17.68 5.25
C GLY A 515 15.41 17.74 5.47
N ASN A 516 14.65 16.85 4.82
CA ASN A 516 13.19 16.76 4.94
C ASN A 516 12.72 15.60 5.84
N CYS A 517 13.61 14.77 6.40
CA CYS A 517 13.27 13.68 7.32
C CYS A 517 13.46 14.08 8.78
N THR A 518 12.54 13.67 9.65
CA THR A 518 12.71 13.75 11.10
C THR A 518 13.85 12.83 11.55
N TYR A 519 14.68 13.27 12.50
CA TYR A 519 15.77 12.46 13.03
C TYR A 519 16.00 12.67 14.53
N PHE A 520 16.76 11.77 15.15
CA PHE A 520 17.25 11.88 16.52
C PHE A 520 18.68 11.38 16.64
N ASP A 521 19.40 11.89 17.65
CA ASP A 521 20.80 11.58 17.92
C ASP A 521 20.94 10.25 18.69
N ILE A 522 21.61 9.30 18.08
CA ILE A 522 21.88 7.97 18.63
C ILE A 522 22.90 8.05 19.77
N GLU A 523 23.88 8.95 19.68
CA GLU A 523 24.84 9.19 20.76
C GLU A 523 24.11 9.53 22.07
N ASN A 524 23.21 10.50 22.02
CA ASN A 524 22.39 10.93 23.17
C ASN A 524 21.53 9.79 23.73
N LEU A 525 21.00 8.93 22.85
CA LEU A 525 20.19 7.79 23.25
C LEU A 525 21.03 6.70 23.94
N ILE A 526 22.24 6.43 23.44
CA ILE A 526 23.20 5.51 24.06
C ILE A 526 23.65 6.05 25.41
N MET A 527 24.01 7.34 25.50
CA MET A 527 24.35 8.01 26.75
C MET A 527 23.24 7.84 27.79
N THR A 528 21.99 8.09 27.39
CA THR A 528 20.82 7.93 28.25
C THR A 528 20.63 6.47 28.69
N ALA A 529 20.83 5.50 27.79
CA ALA A 529 20.77 4.07 28.12
C ALA A 529 21.85 3.66 29.14
N LEU A 530 23.02 4.30 29.11
CA LEU A 530 24.12 4.11 30.07
C LEU A 530 23.98 4.94 31.35
N GLY A 531 23.00 5.84 31.43
CA GLY A 531 22.86 6.80 32.52
C GLY A 531 24.06 7.76 32.61
N ILE A 532 24.55 8.19 31.45
CA ILE A 532 25.50 9.30 31.31
C ILE A 532 24.66 10.59 31.18
N PRO A 533 24.89 11.62 32.01
CA PRO A 533 24.22 12.89 31.84
C PRO A 533 24.56 13.53 30.48
N LEU A 534 23.58 14.12 29.79
CA LEU A 534 23.80 14.77 28.48
C LEU A 534 24.74 15.98 28.52
N HIS A 535 25.06 16.49 29.71
CA HIS A 535 25.98 17.60 29.95
C HIS A 535 27.36 17.13 30.46
N GLU A 536 27.61 15.82 30.51
CA GLU A 536 28.91 15.27 30.89
C GLU A 536 29.96 15.69 29.86
N GLU A 537 31.13 16.17 30.31
CA GLU A 537 32.23 16.48 29.41
C GLU A 537 32.86 15.19 28.85
N CYS A 538 33.14 15.18 27.55
CA CYS A 538 33.75 14.04 26.87
C CYS A 538 35.26 14.24 26.63
N THR A 539 35.99 13.13 26.46
CA THR A 539 37.33 13.16 25.89
C THR A 539 37.24 13.18 24.37
N ALA A 540 37.88 14.15 23.70
CA ALA A 540 37.91 14.26 22.25
C ALA A 540 38.75 13.13 21.60
N ASP A 541 38.15 11.94 21.48
CA ASP A 541 38.70 10.73 20.88
C ASP A 541 37.61 10.04 20.06
N PHE A 542 37.39 10.52 18.84
CA PHE A 542 36.28 10.12 17.97
C PHE A 542 36.62 8.89 17.11
N PHE A 543 35.68 7.96 17.02
CA PHE A 543 35.76 6.75 16.19
C PHE A 543 35.31 7.03 14.75
N PHE A 544 34.21 7.77 14.59
CA PHE A 544 33.71 8.27 13.32
C PHE A 544 34.45 9.57 12.98
N THR A 545 35.15 9.58 11.83
CA THR A 545 35.76 10.79 11.26
C THR A 545 34.75 11.44 10.30
N GLU A 546 34.77 12.77 10.17
CA GLU A 546 33.80 13.55 9.38
C GLU A 546 33.57 12.96 7.97
N THR A 547 32.49 12.21 7.79
CA THR A 547 32.06 11.68 6.50
C THR A 547 30.56 11.85 6.32
N GLY A 548 30.05 13.07 6.52
CA GLY A 548 28.73 13.43 6.02
C GLY A 548 28.79 13.71 4.52
N ARG A 549 27.89 13.13 3.72
CA ARG A 549 27.71 13.47 2.28
C ARG A 549 27.26 14.94 2.06
N TYR A 550 26.87 15.62 3.14
CA TYR A 550 26.35 16.98 3.15
C TYR A 550 27.15 17.89 4.11
N PRO A 551 28.43 18.21 3.84
CA PRO A 551 29.16 19.16 4.67
C PRO A 551 28.51 20.57 4.62
N ASP A 552 27.85 20.92 3.52
CA ASP A 552 27.40 22.30 3.23
C ASP A 552 25.88 22.48 3.04
N ALA A 553 25.04 21.49 3.38
CA ALA A 553 23.57 21.66 3.33
C ALA A 553 23.02 22.49 4.50
#